data_AF-A0A438K9P8-F1
#
_entry.id   AF-A0A438K9P8-F1
#
_cell.length_a   1.000
_cell.length_b   1.000
_cell.length_c   1.000
_cell.angle_alpha   90.00
_cell.angle_beta   90.00
_cell.angle_gamma   90.00
#
_symmetry.space_group_name_H-M   'P 1'
#
loop_
_entity.id
_entity.type
_entity.pdbx_description
1 polymer ?
#
loop_
_entity_poly.entity_id
_entity_poly.type
_entity_poly.pdbx_seq_one_letter_code
_entity_poly.pdbx_strand_id
1 'polypeptide(L)'
;MQLAESAKALFSGRTFSDHLALVQAYEGWKEAERQQSGYEYCWRNFLSAQTLKAIDSLRRQFFYLLKDAGLVENNTEACNKWSHDEHLIRAVICAGLFPGICSVVNKEKSISLKTMEDGQVLLYSNSVNAREPKIPYPWLVFNEKVKVNSVFLRDSTAVSDSMLLLFGGRISRGGIDGHLKMLGGYLEFFMKPDLADTYLSLKKELEELIQQKLLNPTLDVHTNNELLSAVRLLVSEDECNGRFVFGRQLPKSSKQAIKETSPGALLRSGGAGGDNAKGRLQTVLIRGGHQAPVYKTRQLKNNMFRSTVIFNELQFVGQPCSSKKLAEKDAAAKALEWLMGERQSSTEDIDHMSMLLKKSKGKRRKRT
;
A
#
# COMPACT_ATOMS: atom_id res chain seq x y z
N MET A 1 -12.48 -5.58 -32.67
CA MET A 1 -12.11 -5.09 -31.32
C MET A 1 -12.79 -5.88 -30.22
N GLN A 2 -14.13 -6.04 -30.23
CA GLN A 2 -14.85 -6.79 -29.19
C GLN A 2 -14.39 -8.25 -29.00
N LEU A 3 -14.13 -9.00 -30.08
CA LEU A 3 -13.66 -10.39 -29.97
C LEU A 3 -12.29 -10.51 -29.27
N ALA A 4 -11.38 -9.55 -29.50
CA ALA A 4 -10.07 -9.52 -28.85
C ALA A 4 -10.17 -9.12 -27.37
N GLU A 5 -11.05 -8.18 -27.03
CA GLU A 5 -11.36 -7.84 -25.63
C GLU A 5 -11.94 -9.05 -24.90
N SER A 6 -12.86 -9.80 -25.53
CA SER A 6 -13.41 -11.03 -24.97
C SER A 6 -12.35 -12.12 -24.78
N ALA A 7 -11.44 -12.32 -25.73
CA ALA A 7 -10.33 -13.27 -25.58
C ALA A 7 -9.44 -12.89 -24.38
N LYS A 8 -9.10 -11.61 -24.22
CA LYS A 8 -8.33 -11.13 -23.07
C LYS A 8 -9.08 -11.32 -21.74
N ALA A 9 -10.39 -11.10 -21.72
CA ALA A 9 -11.22 -11.34 -20.54
C ALA A 9 -11.28 -12.83 -20.17
N LEU A 10 -11.31 -13.73 -21.16
CA LEU A 10 -11.22 -15.18 -20.94
C LEU A 10 -9.90 -15.56 -20.29
N PHE A 11 -8.77 -15.03 -20.78
CA PHE A 11 -7.45 -15.23 -20.16
C PHE A 11 -7.32 -14.61 -18.77
N SER A 12 -8.10 -13.56 -18.46
CA SER A 12 -8.09 -13.00 -17.11
C SER A 12 -8.75 -13.95 -16.12
N GLY A 13 -9.80 -14.69 -16.52
CA GLY A 13 -10.51 -15.58 -15.60
C GLY A 13 -11.06 -14.88 -14.34
N ARG A 14 -11.32 -13.56 -14.41
CA ARG A 14 -11.66 -12.70 -13.26
C ARG A 14 -10.58 -12.66 -12.16
N THR A 15 -9.31 -12.85 -12.54
CA THR A 15 -8.17 -12.65 -11.64
C THR A 15 -7.88 -11.16 -11.39
N PHE A 16 -8.52 -10.22 -12.08
CA PHE A 16 -8.22 -8.78 -11.92
C PHE A 16 -6.72 -8.44 -12.15
N SER A 17 -6.06 -9.17 -13.06
CA SER A 17 -4.64 -9.04 -13.34
C SER A 17 -4.34 -9.16 -14.84
N ASP A 18 -3.85 -8.08 -15.42
CA ASP A 18 -3.34 -8.07 -16.80
C ASP A 18 -2.14 -9.02 -16.95
N HIS A 19 -1.27 -9.08 -15.94
CA HIS A 19 -0.07 -9.92 -15.94
C HIS A 19 -0.40 -11.41 -15.87
N LEU A 20 -1.34 -11.83 -15.01
CA LEU A 20 -1.80 -13.22 -14.97
C LEU A 20 -2.52 -13.60 -16.27
N ALA A 21 -3.27 -12.68 -16.89
CA ALA A 21 -3.87 -12.93 -18.20
C ALA A 21 -2.82 -13.21 -19.28
N LEU A 22 -1.68 -12.51 -19.26
CA LEU A 22 -0.56 -12.78 -20.16
C LEU A 22 0.09 -14.14 -19.88
N VAL A 23 0.23 -14.52 -18.60
CA VAL A 23 0.72 -15.86 -18.22
C VAL A 23 -0.21 -16.94 -18.77
N GLN A 24 -1.52 -16.83 -18.58
CA GLN A 24 -2.48 -17.82 -19.10
C GLN A 24 -2.47 -17.91 -20.63
N ALA A 25 -2.36 -16.78 -21.33
CA ALA A 25 -2.23 -16.76 -22.78
C ALA A 25 -0.94 -17.45 -23.27
N TYR A 26 0.17 -17.24 -22.56
CA TYR A 26 1.44 -17.89 -22.86
C TYR A 26 1.40 -19.40 -22.60
N GLU A 27 0.89 -19.84 -21.45
CA GLU A 27 0.80 -21.27 -21.12
C GLU A 27 -0.12 -22.02 -22.09
N GLY A 28 -1.26 -21.42 -22.45
CA GLY A 28 -2.15 -22.00 -23.46
C GLY A 28 -1.51 -22.07 -24.85
N TRP A 29 -0.76 -21.05 -25.25
CA TRP A 29 0.03 -21.11 -26.49
C TRP A 29 1.12 -22.18 -26.42
N LYS A 30 1.80 -22.32 -25.28
CA LYS A 30 2.89 -23.29 -25.11
C LYS A 30 2.40 -24.73 -25.27
N GLU A 31 1.24 -25.03 -24.71
CA GLU A 31 0.59 -26.34 -24.88
C GLU A 31 0.14 -26.57 -26.33
N ALA A 32 -0.44 -25.55 -26.99
CA ALA A 32 -0.79 -25.65 -28.40
C ALA A 32 0.45 -25.85 -29.31
N GLU A 33 1.56 -25.16 -29.02
CA GLU A 33 2.82 -25.33 -29.76
C GLU A 33 3.38 -26.76 -29.61
N ARG A 34 3.21 -27.39 -28.43
CA ARG A 34 3.56 -28.81 -28.20
C ARG A 34 2.75 -29.75 -29.11
N GLN A 35 1.51 -29.37 -29.41
CA GLN A 35 0.62 -30.08 -30.31
C GLN A 35 0.71 -29.60 -31.77
N GLN A 36 1.73 -28.78 -32.11
CA GLN A 36 1.94 -28.19 -33.43
C GLN A 36 0.77 -27.30 -33.94
N SER A 37 -0.09 -26.84 -33.04
CA SER A 37 -1.26 -26.00 -33.33
C SER A 37 -1.12 -24.56 -32.82
N GLY A 38 0.08 -24.14 -32.40
CA GLY A 38 0.30 -22.83 -31.78
C GLY A 38 0.00 -21.63 -32.70
N TYR A 39 0.16 -21.76 -34.02
CA TYR A 39 -0.28 -20.72 -34.97
C TYR A 39 -1.81 -20.55 -34.96
N GLU A 40 -2.56 -21.65 -34.98
CA GLU A 40 -4.02 -21.62 -34.90
C GLU A 40 -4.49 -21.04 -33.57
N TYR A 41 -3.83 -21.41 -32.47
CA TYR A 41 -4.10 -20.83 -31.15
C TYR A 41 -3.91 -19.32 -31.15
N CYS A 42 -2.83 -18.82 -31.75
CA CYS A 42 -2.58 -17.38 -31.87
C CYS A 42 -3.68 -16.68 -32.68
N TRP A 43 -4.05 -17.26 -33.82
CA TRP A 43 -5.10 -16.73 -34.69
C TRP A 43 -6.44 -16.62 -33.96
N ARG A 44 -6.87 -17.69 -33.28
CA ARG A 44 -8.15 -17.75 -32.56
C ARG A 44 -8.23 -16.77 -31.39
N ASN A 45 -7.09 -16.43 -30.79
CA ASN A 45 -7.02 -15.60 -29.60
C ASN A 45 -6.46 -14.19 -29.84
N PHE A 46 -6.29 -13.78 -31.10
CA PHE A 46 -5.75 -12.47 -31.49
C PHE A 46 -4.34 -12.19 -30.91
N LEU A 47 -3.50 -13.24 -30.82
CA LEU A 47 -2.13 -13.16 -30.32
C LEU A 47 -1.13 -13.14 -31.48
N SER A 48 0.04 -12.56 -31.25
CA SER A 48 1.15 -12.58 -32.22
C SER A 48 2.07 -13.77 -31.94
N ALA A 49 2.12 -14.73 -32.88
CA ALA A 49 3.01 -15.90 -32.79
C ALA A 49 4.49 -15.49 -32.69
N GLN A 50 4.91 -14.45 -33.41
CA GLN A 50 6.27 -13.92 -33.32
C GLN A 50 6.57 -13.37 -31.93
N THR A 51 5.63 -12.65 -31.33
CA THR A 51 5.78 -12.09 -29.97
C THR A 51 5.87 -13.20 -28.93
N LEU A 52 5.02 -14.22 -29.02
CA LEU A 52 5.04 -15.37 -28.10
C LEU A 52 6.34 -16.17 -28.22
N LYS A 53 6.86 -16.38 -29.44
CA LYS A 53 8.19 -16.99 -29.65
C LYS A 53 9.31 -16.15 -29.06
N ALA A 54 9.25 -14.82 -29.18
CA ALA A 54 10.22 -13.94 -28.53
C ALA A 54 10.14 -14.04 -26.99
N ILE A 55 8.94 -14.10 -26.43
CA ILE A 55 8.73 -14.32 -24.98
C ILE A 55 9.28 -15.68 -24.53
N ASP A 56 9.06 -16.78 -25.26
CA ASP A 56 9.62 -18.11 -24.95
C ASP A 56 11.16 -18.06 -24.92
N SER A 57 11.77 -17.38 -25.91
CA SER A 57 13.22 -17.19 -25.97
C SER A 57 13.74 -16.41 -24.75
N LEU A 58 13.10 -15.29 -24.40
CA LEU A 58 13.49 -14.48 -23.24
C LEU A 58 13.33 -15.24 -21.92
N ARG A 59 12.23 -16.00 -21.75
CA ARG A 59 12.02 -16.85 -20.55
C ARG A 59 13.14 -17.87 -20.38
N ARG A 60 13.57 -18.52 -21.48
CA ARG A 60 14.72 -19.44 -21.45
C ARG A 60 16.01 -18.72 -21.09
N GLN A 61 16.27 -17.54 -21.68
CA GLN A 61 17.46 -16.75 -21.36
C GLN A 61 17.51 -16.37 -19.88
N PHE A 62 16.40 -15.87 -19.31
CA PHE A 62 16.33 -15.57 -17.87
C PHE A 62 16.54 -16.80 -17.00
N PHE A 63 15.97 -17.94 -17.37
CA PHE A 63 16.21 -19.20 -16.67
C PHE A 63 17.69 -19.59 -16.68
N TYR A 64 18.36 -19.52 -17.83
CA TYR A 64 19.80 -19.82 -17.91
C TYR A 64 20.65 -18.86 -17.10
N LEU A 65 20.35 -17.56 -17.12
CA LEU A 65 21.05 -16.57 -16.29
C LEU A 65 20.90 -16.86 -14.78
N LEU A 66 19.69 -17.21 -14.33
CA LEU A 66 19.44 -17.58 -12.94
C LEU A 66 20.17 -18.88 -12.56
N LYS A 67 20.23 -19.83 -13.49
CA LYS A 67 20.93 -21.10 -13.31
C LYS A 67 22.45 -20.90 -13.23
N ASP A 68 23.01 -20.11 -14.13
CA ASP A 68 24.44 -19.77 -14.15
C ASP A 68 24.84 -18.99 -12.89
N ALA A 69 23.94 -18.16 -12.36
CA ALA A 69 24.12 -17.49 -11.07
C ALA A 69 23.98 -18.43 -9.85
N GLY A 70 23.60 -19.69 -10.05
CA GLY A 70 23.37 -20.67 -8.98
C GLY A 70 22.11 -20.42 -8.15
N LEU A 71 21.21 -19.54 -8.60
CA LEU A 71 20.00 -19.17 -7.84
C LEU A 71 18.86 -20.17 -8.01
N VAL A 72 18.84 -20.91 -9.12
CA VAL A 72 17.87 -21.97 -9.39
C VAL A 72 18.57 -23.31 -9.58
N GLU A 73 17.93 -24.37 -9.12
CA GLU A 73 18.43 -25.73 -9.26
C GLU A 73 18.29 -26.24 -10.70
N ASN A 74 19.04 -27.29 -11.02
CA ASN A 74 18.89 -27.99 -12.31
C ASN A 74 17.51 -28.61 -12.49
N ASN A 75 16.80 -28.90 -11.39
CA ASN A 75 15.46 -29.44 -11.43
C ASN A 75 14.40 -28.33 -11.62
N THR A 76 13.97 -28.16 -12.87
CA THR A 76 12.93 -27.18 -13.24
C THR A 76 11.60 -27.44 -12.52
N GLU A 77 11.26 -28.69 -12.19
CA GLU A 77 10.00 -29.02 -11.52
C GLU A 77 9.99 -28.54 -10.07
N ALA A 78 11.12 -28.68 -9.37
CA ALA A 78 11.28 -28.18 -8.00
C ALA A 78 11.09 -26.66 -7.93
N CYS A 79 11.61 -25.92 -8.92
CA CYS A 79 11.49 -24.47 -9.00
C CYS A 79 10.05 -23.99 -9.27
N ASN A 80 9.18 -24.86 -9.80
CA ASN A 80 7.80 -24.53 -10.16
C ASN A 80 6.76 -25.10 -9.19
N LYS A 81 7.17 -25.60 -8.01
CA LYS A 81 6.27 -26.18 -7.01
C LYS A 81 5.05 -25.29 -6.66
N TRP A 82 5.22 -23.96 -6.69
CA TRP A 82 4.17 -22.99 -6.36
C TRP A 82 3.75 -22.11 -7.55
N SER A 83 4.02 -22.54 -8.78
CA SER A 83 3.70 -21.78 -10.00
C SER A 83 2.19 -21.59 -10.25
N HIS A 84 1.33 -22.32 -9.52
CA HIS A 84 -0.12 -22.20 -9.57
C HIS A 84 -0.72 -21.44 -8.36
N ASP A 85 0.11 -20.98 -7.43
CA ASP A 85 -0.34 -20.15 -6.31
C ASP A 85 -0.49 -18.70 -6.78
N GLU A 86 -1.70 -18.33 -7.19
CA GLU A 86 -1.97 -16.99 -7.72
C GLU A 86 -1.64 -15.87 -6.73
N HIS A 87 -1.86 -16.09 -5.43
CA HIS A 87 -1.58 -15.07 -4.41
C HIS A 87 -0.07 -14.83 -4.30
N LEU A 88 0.73 -15.90 -4.31
CA LEU A 88 2.18 -15.79 -4.33
C LEU A 88 2.69 -15.12 -5.62
N ILE A 89 2.13 -15.48 -6.77
CA ILE A 89 2.52 -14.86 -8.06
C ILE A 89 2.21 -13.36 -8.05
N ARG A 90 1.05 -12.93 -7.53
CA ARG A 90 0.74 -11.51 -7.34
C ARG A 90 1.72 -10.81 -6.41
N ALA A 91 2.14 -11.49 -5.35
CA ALA A 91 3.12 -10.94 -4.42
C ALA A 91 4.48 -10.72 -5.08
N VAL A 92 4.92 -11.66 -5.93
CA VAL A 92 6.15 -11.50 -6.74
C VAL A 92 6.00 -10.39 -7.78
N ILE A 93 4.85 -10.28 -8.45
CA ILE A 93 4.54 -9.16 -9.35
C ILE A 93 4.57 -7.83 -8.58
N CYS A 94 4.02 -7.79 -7.36
CA CYS A 94 4.05 -6.63 -6.50
C CYS A 94 5.49 -6.21 -6.20
N ALA A 95 6.37 -7.16 -5.86
CA ALA A 95 7.79 -6.90 -5.62
C ALA A 95 8.48 -6.25 -6.83
N GLY A 96 8.20 -6.78 -8.04
CA GLY A 96 8.84 -6.31 -9.27
C GLY A 96 8.33 -4.96 -9.77
N LEU A 97 7.07 -4.62 -9.50
CA LEU A 97 6.43 -3.40 -10.00
C LEU A 97 6.38 -2.27 -8.97
N PHE A 98 6.62 -2.54 -7.68
CA PHE A 98 6.74 -1.50 -6.67
C PHE A 98 7.90 -0.54 -7.02
N PRO A 99 7.74 0.80 -6.93
CA PRO A 99 6.68 1.54 -6.24
C PRO A 99 5.47 1.94 -7.11
N GLY A 100 5.27 1.35 -8.29
CA GLY A 100 4.10 1.55 -9.13
C GLY A 100 2.82 1.02 -8.48
N ILE A 101 2.23 1.80 -7.56
CA ILE A 101 1.07 1.45 -6.75
C ILE A 101 -0.07 2.46 -6.90
N CYS A 102 -1.29 1.93 -6.96
CA CYS A 102 -2.52 2.69 -7.07
C CYS A 102 -3.54 2.20 -6.04
N SER A 103 -4.14 3.12 -5.28
CA SER A 103 -5.23 2.80 -4.38
C SER A 103 -6.53 2.54 -5.13
N VAL A 104 -7.30 1.58 -4.65
CA VAL A 104 -8.65 1.27 -5.12
C VAL A 104 -9.66 1.71 -4.06
N VAL A 105 -10.61 2.56 -4.45
CA VAL A 105 -11.74 2.93 -3.61
C VAL A 105 -13.03 2.64 -4.37
N ASN A 106 -13.69 1.55 -4.01
CA ASN A 106 -15.00 1.18 -4.54
C ASN A 106 -16.07 2.12 -3.97
N LYS A 107 -16.80 2.81 -4.84
CA LYS A 107 -18.02 3.58 -4.53
C LYS A 107 -19.25 2.79 -5.00
N GLU A 108 -20.45 3.24 -4.65
CA GLU A 108 -21.70 2.54 -5.02
C GLU A 108 -21.85 2.24 -6.51
N LYS A 109 -21.37 3.13 -7.39
CA LYS A 109 -21.55 3.04 -8.86
C LYS A 109 -20.26 3.20 -9.66
N SER A 110 -19.11 3.29 -9.01
CA SER A 110 -17.83 3.55 -9.69
C SER A 110 -16.64 3.19 -8.83
N ILE A 111 -15.47 3.07 -9.46
CA ILE A 111 -14.18 2.90 -8.78
C ILE A 111 -13.41 4.21 -8.87
N SER A 112 -12.86 4.67 -7.75
CA SER A 112 -11.90 5.77 -7.71
C SER A 112 -10.50 5.20 -7.55
N LEU A 113 -9.64 5.52 -8.51
CA LEU A 113 -8.24 5.09 -8.54
C LEU A 113 -7.33 6.28 -8.29
N LYS A 114 -6.31 6.09 -7.44
CA LYS A 114 -5.36 7.15 -7.12
C LYS A 114 -3.93 6.67 -6.94
N THR A 115 -2.97 7.39 -7.51
CA THR A 115 -1.52 7.20 -7.28
C THR A 115 -0.99 8.29 -6.36
N MET A 116 0.22 8.06 -5.82
CA MET A 116 0.94 9.06 -5.01
C MET A 116 1.29 10.32 -5.80
N GLU A 117 1.72 10.14 -7.04
CA GLU A 117 2.32 11.21 -7.83
C GLU A 117 1.26 12.05 -8.56
N ASP A 118 0.19 11.42 -9.05
CA ASP A 118 -0.76 12.07 -9.96
C ASP A 118 -2.12 12.32 -9.33
N GLY A 119 -2.35 11.84 -8.10
CA GLY A 119 -3.67 11.85 -7.51
C GLY A 119 -4.60 10.95 -8.30
N GLN A 120 -5.67 11.47 -8.88
CA GLN A 120 -6.64 10.64 -9.61
C GLN A 120 -6.08 10.13 -10.94
N VAL A 121 -6.18 8.82 -11.13
CA VAL A 121 -5.80 8.13 -12.36
C VAL A 121 -6.96 7.30 -12.89
N LEU A 122 -6.85 6.85 -14.15
CA LEU A 122 -7.80 5.96 -14.80
C LEU A 122 -7.06 4.70 -15.30
N LEU A 123 -7.80 3.63 -15.57
CA LEU A 123 -7.26 2.47 -16.28
C LEU A 123 -7.44 2.66 -17.78
N TYR A 124 -6.43 2.29 -18.56
CA TYR A 124 -6.56 2.29 -20.01
C TYR A 124 -7.59 1.24 -20.44
N SER A 125 -8.34 1.51 -21.52
CA SER A 125 -9.48 0.68 -21.94
C SER A 125 -9.13 -0.77 -22.27
N ASN A 126 -7.87 -1.08 -22.52
CA ASN A 126 -7.37 -2.42 -22.82
C ASN A 126 -7.00 -3.21 -21.56
N SER A 127 -6.95 -2.60 -20.37
CA SER A 127 -6.73 -3.32 -19.11
C SER A 127 -7.96 -4.17 -18.79
N VAL A 128 -7.73 -5.38 -18.27
CA VAL A 128 -8.82 -6.28 -17.84
C VAL A 128 -9.66 -5.69 -16.70
N ASN A 129 -9.08 -4.74 -15.95
CA ASN A 129 -9.74 -4.07 -14.82
C ASN A 129 -10.53 -2.81 -15.25
N ALA A 130 -10.40 -2.34 -16.49
CA ALA A 130 -10.93 -1.04 -16.91
C ALA A 130 -12.45 -0.95 -16.91
N ARG A 131 -13.15 -2.09 -17.00
CA ARG A 131 -14.62 -2.17 -17.05
C ARG A 131 -15.23 -2.91 -15.86
N GLU A 132 -14.40 -3.25 -14.87
CA GLU A 132 -14.88 -3.93 -13.68
C GLU A 132 -15.67 -2.95 -12.80
N PRO A 133 -16.90 -3.30 -12.37
CA PRO A 133 -17.71 -2.42 -11.53
C PRO A 133 -17.16 -2.34 -10.10
N LYS A 134 -16.40 -3.35 -9.67
CA LYS A 134 -15.77 -3.45 -8.37
C LYS A 134 -14.47 -4.25 -8.51
N ILE A 135 -13.40 -3.76 -7.88
CA ILE A 135 -12.15 -4.52 -7.74
C ILE A 135 -12.07 -4.98 -6.27
N PRO A 136 -12.03 -6.30 -5.99
CA PRO A 136 -12.09 -6.84 -4.63
C PRO A 136 -10.74 -6.77 -3.89
N TYR A 137 -9.89 -5.80 -4.24
CA TYR A 137 -8.58 -5.58 -3.64
C TYR A 137 -8.38 -4.09 -3.35
N PRO A 138 -7.65 -3.74 -2.27
CA PRO A 138 -7.41 -2.34 -1.90
C PRO A 138 -6.41 -1.64 -2.81
N TRP A 139 -5.60 -2.39 -3.57
CA TRP A 139 -4.53 -1.84 -4.40
C TRP A 139 -4.45 -2.47 -5.78
N LEU A 140 -3.89 -1.71 -6.72
CA LEU A 140 -3.36 -2.17 -7.99
C LEU A 140 -1.88 -1.84 -8.07
N VAL A 141 -1.04 -2.79 -8.48
CA VAL A 141 0.30 -2.50 -8.99
C VAL A 141 0.28 -2.36 -10.50
N PHE A 142 1.14 -1.52 -11.06
CA PHE A 142 1.25 -1.24 -12.48
C PHE A 142 2.70 -1.00 -12.89
N ASN A 143 3.03 -1.29 -14.15
CA ASN A 143 4.34 -1.03 -14.73
C ASN A 143 4.39 0.35 -15.41
N GLU A 144 3.45 0.61 -16.33
CA GLU A 144 3.48 1.83 -17.14
C GLU A 144 2.24 2.72 -16.94
N LYS A 145 2.46 4.03 -16.95
CA LYS A 145 1.42 5.06 -17.01
C LYS A 145 1.68 6.04 -18.14
N VAL A 146 0.63 6.52 -18.78
CA VAL A 146 0.71 7.51 -19.87
C VAL A 146 -0.22 8.68 -19.56
N LYS A 147 0.27 9.91 -19.81
CA LYS A 147 -0.53 11.12 -19.67
C LYS A 147 -0.90 11.65 -21.05
N VAL A 148 -2.19 11.76 -21.31
CA VAL A 148 -2.73 12.47 -22.48
C VAL A 148 -3.55 13.66 -21.97
N ASN A 149 -4.87 13.48 -21.81
CA ASN A 149 -5.75 14.44 -21.13
C ASN A 149 -5.94 14.12 -19.65
N SER A 150 -5.64 12.88 -19.27
CA SER A 150 -5.63 12.34 -17.91
C SER A 150 -4.53 11.29 -17.83
N VAL A 151 -4.17 10.89 -16.62
CA VAL A 151 -3.18 9.83 -16.39
C VAL A 151 -3.88 8.47 -16.45
N PHE A 152 -3.38 7.60 -17.32
CA PHE A 152 -3.89 6.25 -17.53
C PHE A 152 -2.83 5.22 -17.18
N LEU A 153 -3.18 4.23 -16.36
CA LEU A 153 -2.36 3.04 -16.13
C LEU A 153 -2.61 2.04 -17.26
N ARG A 154 -1.54 1.57 -17.91
CA ARG A 154 -1.63 0.69 -19.10
C ARG A 154 -1.99 -0.75 -18.73
N ASP A 155 -1.38 -1.23 -17.67
CA ASP A 155 -1.52 -2.57 -17.12
C ASP A 155 -1.77 -2.45 -15.62
N SER A 156 -2.40 -3.48 -15.05
CA SER A 156 -2.63 -3.51 -13.61
C SER A 156 -2.73 -4.93 -13.07
N THR A 157 -2.38 -5.10 -11.80
CA THR A 157 -2.65 -6.32 -11.05
C THR A 157 -3.13 -5.98 -9.66
N ALA A 158 -4.28 -6.52 -9.31
CA ALA A 158 -4.88 -6.35 -8.00
C ALA A 158 -4.09 -7.10 -6.92
N VAL A 159 -3.74 -6.41 -5.83
CA VAL A 159 -2.92 -6.94 -4.73
C VAL A 159 -3.50 -6.54 -3.36
N SER A 160 -3.25 -7.40 -2.37
CA SER A 160 -3.75 -7.25 -1.00
C SER A 160 -2.82 -6.39 -0.12
N ASP A 161 -3.21 -6.16 1.15
CA ASP A 161 -2.35 -5.48 2.12
C ASP A 161 -1.15 -6.35 2.48
N SER A 162 -1.35 -7.65 2.71
CA SER A 162 -0.28 -8.62 3.00
C SER A 162 0.79 -8.64 1.91
N MET A 163 0.36 -8.67 0.64
CA MET A 163 1.27 -8.65 -0.50
C MET A 163 2.11 -7.36 -0.50
N LEU A 164 1.46 -6.21 -0.29
CA LEU A 164 2.15 -4.92 -0.28
C LEU A 164 3.06 -4.75 0.94
N LEU A 165 2.65 -5.23 2.11
CA LEU A 165 3.44 -5.18 3.33
C LEU A 165 4.71 -6.04 3.19
N LEU A 166 4.56 -7.30 2.79
CA LEU A 166 5.71 -8.22 2.71
C LEU A 166 6.64 -7.89 1.53
N PHE A 167 6.08 -7.59 0.35
CA PHE A 167 6.84 -7.46 -0.90
C PHE A 167 7.00 -6.04 -1.43
N GLY A 168 6.30 -5.06 -0.84
CA GLY A 168 6.49 -3.66 -1.17
C GLY A 168 7.68 -3.03 -0.44
N GLY A 169 7.63 -1.70 -0.32
CA GLY A 169 8.69 -0.90 0.27
C GLY A 169 8.91 -1.10 1.78
N ARG A 170 9.86 -0.34 2.32
CA ARG A 170 10.20 -0.38 3.75
C ARG A 170 9.01 0.04 4.62
N ILE A 171 8.74 -0.78 5.64
CA ILE A 171 7.72 -0.51 6.66
C ILE A 171 8.36 0.19 7.86
N SER A 172 7.60 1.10 8.48
CA SER A 172 7.92 1.71 9.77
C SER A 172 6.70 1.70 10.68
N ARG A 173 6.91 1.73 12.00
CA ARG A 173 5.81 1.87 12.96
C ARG A 173 5.21 3.28 12.90
N GLY A 174 3.90 3.34 13.06
CA GLY A 174 3.12 4.56 13.26
C GLY A 174 3.20 5.08 14.71
N GLY A 175 2.41 6.09 15.01
CA GLY A 175 2.32 6.66 16.36
C GLY A 175 1.40 5.92 17.34
N ILE A 176 0.75 4.84 16.90
CA ILE A 176 -0.07 3.96 17.75
C ILE A 176 0.29 2.51 17.49
N ASP A 177 0.03 1.65 18.47
CA ASP A 177 0.23 0.20 18.34
C ASP A 177 -0.64 -0.35 17.20
N GLY A 178 -0.09 -1.29 16.43
CA GLY A 178 -0.78 -1.87 15.28
C GLY A 178 -0.87 -0.97 14.04
N HIS A 179 -0.29 0.24 14.06
CA HIS A 179 -0.20 1.11 12.88
C HIS A 179 1.16 0.91 12.18
N LEU A 180 1.11 0.54 10.91
CA LEU A 180 2.27 0.43 10.02
C LEU A 180 2.19 1.49 8.91
N LYS A 181 3.35 2.04 8.55
CA LYS A 181 3.50 3.09 7.52
C LYS A 181 4.50 2.65 6.46
N MET A 182 4.20 2.94 5.20
CA MET A 182 5.10 2.79 4.06
C MET A 182 5.11 4.10 3.25
N LEU A 183 6.19 4.34 2.48
CA LEU A 183 6.38 5.56 1.68
C LEU A 183 6.21 6.85 2.49
N GLY A 184 6.89 6.93 3.63
CA GLY A 184 6.78 8.08 4.53
C GLY A 184 5.40 8.25 5.16
N GLY A 185 4.56 7.20 5.17
CA GLY A 185 3.18 7.21 5.66
C GLY A 185 2.18 7.78 4.65
N TYR A 186 2.48 7.67 3.36
CA TYR A 186 1.48 7.79 2.30
C TYR A 186 0.56 6.55 2.27
N LEU A 187 1.13 5.40 2.61
CA LEU A 187 0.40 4.16 2.82
C LEU A 187 0.39 3.88 4.32
N GLU A 188 -0.80 3.74 4.88
CA GLU A 188 -1.03 3.51 6.30
C GLU A 188 -1.91 2.28 6.46
N PHE A 189 -1.47 1.34 7.30
CA PHE A 189 -2.12 0.07 7.56
C PHE A 189 -2.43 -0.01 9.05
N PHE A 190 -3.69 -0.29 9.38
CA PHE A 190 -4.17 -0.35 10.75
C PHE A 190 -4.65 -1.77 11.04
N MET A 191 -4.07 -2.40 12.04
CA MET A 191 -4.34 -3.79 12.40
C MET A 191 -4.09 -4.04 13.89
N LYS A 192 -4.29 -5.28 14.34
CA LYS A 192 -3.94 -5.66 15.72
C LYS A 192 -2.42 -5.53 15.94
N PRO A 193 -1.95 -5.10 17.13
CA PRO A 193 -0.51 -4.98 17.42
C PRO A 193 0.29 -6.24 17.11
N ASP A 194 -0.20 -7.41 17.55
CA ASP A 194 0.47 -8.70 17.32
C ASP A 194 0.62 -9.02 15.83
N LEU A 195 -0.37 -8.67 15.01
CA LEU A 195 -0.32 -8.86 13.56
C LEU A 195 0.69 -7.90 12.91
N ALA A 196 0.73 -6.64 13.35
CA ALA A 196 1.72 -5.68 12.88
C ALA A 196 3.15 -6.13 13.20
N ASP A 197 3.37 -6.66 14.41
CA ASP A 197 4.65 -7.23 14.82
C ASP A 197 5.02 -8.45 13.98
N THR A 198 4.05 -9.31 13.68
CA THR A 198 4.22 -10.47 12.80
C THR A 198 4.67 -10.04 11.40
N TYR A 199 4.03 -9.04 10.77
CA TYR A 199 4.47 -8.52 9.47
C TYR A 199 5.88 -7.94 9.51
N LEU A 200 6.23 -7.21 10.57
CA LEU A 200 7.57 -6.65 10.72
C LEU A 200 8.64 -7.76 10.85
N SER A 201 8.37 -8.81 11.62
CA SER A 201 9.28 -9.94 11.79
C SER A 201 9.44 -10.71 10.48
N LEU A 202 8.33 -11.13 9.87
CA LEU A 202 8.35 -11.93 8.65
C LEU A 202 8.94 -11.18 7.46
N LYS A 203 8.68 -9.87 7.31
CA LYS A 203 9.34 -9.07 6.26
C LYS A 203 10.85 -9.05 6.46
N LYS A 204 11.29 -8.81 7.70
CA LYS A 204 12.72 -8.78 8.03
C LYS A 204 13.38 -10.13 7.75
N GLU A 205 12.81 -11.22 8.25
CA GLU A 205 13.32 -12.58 8.06
C GLU A 205 13.34 -12.98 6.57
N LEU A 206 12.30 -12.61 5.80
CA LEU A 206 12.25 -12.84 4.36
C LEU A 206 13.32 -12.05 3.61
N GLU A 207 13.52 -10.77 3.95
CA GLU A 207 14.57 -9.94 3.36
C GLU A 207 15.97 -10.48 3.71
N GLU A 208 16.18 -10.91 4.95
CA GLU A 208 17.43 -11.55 5.38
C GLU A 208 17.70 -12.85 4.63
N LEU A 209 16.69 -13.71 4.47
CA LEU A 209 16.80 -14.95 3.70
C LEU A 209 17.15 -14.68 2.23
N ILE A 210 16.50 -13.70 1.60
CA ILE A 210 16.80 -13.30 0.22
C ILE A 210 18.24 -12.78 0.12
N GLN A 211 18.68 -11.92 1.04
CA GLN A 211 20.06 -11.42 1.05
C GLN A 211 21.09 -12.54 1.25
N GLN A 212 20.82 -13.48 2.16
CA GLN A 212 21.68 -14.64 2.38
C GLN A 212 21.77 -15.53 1.13
N LYS A 213 20.66 -15.78 0.44
CA LYS A 213 20.65 -16.54 -0.82
C LYS A 213 21.39 -15.82 -1.94
N LEU A 214 21.32 -14.49 -2.02
CA LEU A 214 22.08 -13.70 -3.00
C LEU A 214 23.59 -13.70 -2.71
N LEU A 215 23.99 -13.67 -1.43
CA LEU A 215 25.40 -13.75 -1.01
C LEU A 215 25.97 -15.17 -1.13
N ASN A 216 25.12 -16.19 -0.92
CA ASN A 216 25.46 -17.60 -1.03
C ASN A 216 24.44 -18.33 -1.91
N PRO A 217 24.64 -18.36 -3.25
CA PRO A 217 23.70 -18.99 -4.17
C PRO A 217 23.44 -20.48 -3.88
N THR A 218 24.37 -21.20 -3.26
CA THR A 218 24.17 -22.62 -2.91
C THR A 218 23.40 -22.83 -1.60
N LEU A 219 22.97 -21.76 -0.93
CA LEU A 219 22.14 -21.86 0.28
C LEU A 219 20.85 -22.62 -0.01
N ASP A 220 20.59 -23.68 0.74
CA ASP A 220 19.34 -24.41 0.69
C ASP A 220 18.23 -23.63 1.39
N VAL A 221 17.30 -23.09 0.59
CA VAL A 221 16.17 -22.29 1.06
C VAL A 221 15.11 -23.18 1.72
N HIS A 222 15.09 -24.49 1.45
CA HIS A 222 14.13 -25.42 2.05
C HIS A 222 14.30 -25.57 3.56
N THR A 223 15.47 -25.25 4.10
CA THR A 223 15.68 -25.13 5.55
C THR A 223 14.76 -24.10 6.21
N ASN A 224 14.25 -23.13 5.44
CA ASN A 224 13.36 -22.06 5.90
C ASN A 224 11.90 -22.28 5.43
N ASN A 225 11.48 -23.54 5.22
CA ASN A 225 10.13 -23.87 4.76
C ASN A 225 9.01 -23.32 5.66
N GLU A 226 9.24 -23.19 6.98
CA GLU A 226 8.27 -22.61 7.91
C GLU A 226 8.02 -21.12 7.62
N LEU A 227 9.09 -20.34 7.42
CA LEU A 227 9.01 -18.93 7.04
C LEU A 227 8.28 -18.76 5.71
N LEU A 228 8.65 -19.55 4.69
CA LEU A 228 8.00 -19.50 3.38
C LEU A 228 6.52 -19.88 3.45
N SER A 229 6.17 -20.85 4.31
CA SER A 229 4.78 -21.26 4.52
C SER A 229 3.98 -20.19 5.26
N ALA A 230 4.57 -19.53 6.26
CA ALA A 230 3.95 -18.41 6.97
C ALA A 230 3.69 -17.22 6.04
N VAL A 231 4.66 -16.88 5.19
CA VAL A 231 4.51 -15.84 4.15
C VAL A 231 3.38 -16.19 3.18
N ARG A 232 3.33 -17.44 2.68
CA ARG A 232 2.25 -17.89 1.78
C ARG A 232 0.89 -17.81 2.45
N LEU A 233 0.77 -18.27 3.70
CA LEU A 233 -0.48 -18.26 4.46
C LEU A 233 -1.00 -16.83 4.66
N LEU A 234 -0.13 -15.87 5.03
CA LEU A 234 -0.55 -14.47 5.20
C LEU A 234 -1.01 -13.83 3.90
N VAL A 235 -0.41 -14.20 2.78
CA VAL A 235 -0.73 -13.67 1.46
C VAL A 235 -2.01 -14.31 0.90
N SER A 236 -2.30 -15.57 1.21
CA SER A 236 -3.52 -16.26 0.75
C SER A 236 -4.76 -15.97 1.59
N GLU A 237 -4.59 -15.78 2.92
CA GLU A 237 -5.71 -15.59 3.86
C GLU A 237 -6.05 -14.11 4.11
N ASP A 238 -5.52 -13.19 3.31
CA ASP A 238 -5.82 -11.77 3.45
C ASP A 238 -7.22 -11.42 2.95
N GLU A 239 -8.08 -10.98 3.86
CA GLU A 239 -9.44 -10.52 3.57
C GLU A 239 -9.50 -9.22 2.72
N CYS A 240 -8.36 -8.60 2.39
CA CYS A 240 -8.28 -7.42 1.53
C CYS A 240 -9.02 -6.20 2.11
N ASN A 241 -9.06 -6.09 3.43
CA ASN A 241 -9.78 -5.02 4.17
C ASN A 241 -9.06 -3.65 4.15
N GLY A 242 -7.93 -3.54 3.44
CA GLY A 242 -7.10 -2.35 3.38
C GLY A 242 -7.83 -1.09 2.97
N ARG A 243 -7.41 0.06 3.51
CA ARG A 243 -8.03 1.36 3.19
C ARG A 243 -6.96 2.43 3.00
N PHE A 244 -6.90 2.97 1.79
CA PHE A 244 -6.07 4.12 1.46
C PHE A 244 -6.44 5.37 2.28
N VAL A 245 -5.42 6.13 2.72
CA VAL A 245 -5.56 7.44 3.39
C VAL A 245 -4.98 8.51 2.46
N PHE A 246 -5.84 9.32 1.86
CA PHE A 246 -5.41 10.45 1.03
C PHE A 246 -5.13 11.69 1.89
N GLY A 247 -4.09 12.46 1.54
CA GLY A 247 -3.92 13.83 2.02
C GLY A 247 -2.77 14.10 2.99
N ARG A 248 -1.70 13.28 3.01
CA ARG A 248 -0.48 13.64 3.73
C ARG A 248 0.42 14.49 2.82
N GLN A 249 0.55 15.78 3.11
CA GLN A 249 1.67 16.57 2.59
C GLN A 249 2.94 16.15 3.32
N LEU A 250 3.98 15.79 2.58
CA LEU A 250 5.33 15.64 3.16
C LEU A 250 5.74 16.99 3.77
N PRO A 251 6.37 17.02 4.95
CA PRO A 251 7.01 18.23 5.44
C PRO A 251 8.01 18.68 4.38
N LYS A 252 7.78 19.86 3.79
CA LYS A 252 8.76 20.47 2.88
C LYS A 252 10.03 20.67 3.69
N SER A 253 11.11 19.99 3.30
CA SER A 253 12.43 20.28 3.85
C SER A 253 12.71 21.77 3.65
N SER A 254 13.01 22.47 4.74
CA SER A 254 13.27 23.90 4.76
C SER A 254 14.53 24.22 3.97
N LYS A 255 14.38 24.68 2.72
CA LYS A 255 15.40 25.46 2.03
C LYS A 255 14.75 26.75 1.52
N GLN A 256 15.01 27.80 2.29
CA GLN A 256 15.04 29.24 1.98
C GLN A 256 14.17 29.73 0.81
N ALA A 257 13.12 30.47 1.17
CA ALA A 257 12.45 31.40 0.30
C ALA A 257 13.33 32.63 0.03
N ILE A 258 13.55 32.95 -1.23
CA ILE A 258 13.87 34.32 -1.67
C ILE A 258 12.67 34.77 -2.52
N LYS A 259 12.08 35.89 -2.08
CA LYS A 259 10.99 36.63 -2.70
C LYS A 259 11.41 37.18 -4.06
N GLU A 260 10.49 37.16 -5.03
CA GLU A 260 10.24 38.32 -5.88
C GLU A 260 8.72 38.46 -6.11
N THR A 261 8.28 39.72 -6.06
CA THR A 261 6.89 40.18 -6.08
C THR A 261 6.66 40.95 -7.37
N SER A 262 5.57 40.68 -8.09
CA SER A 262 4.86 41.70 -8.88
C SER A 262 3.42 41.26 -9.21
N PRO A 263 2.49 42.21 -9.47
CA PRO A 263 1.07 42.07 -9.14
C PRO A 263 0.14 41.99 -10.36
N GLY A 264 -0.99 41.30 -10.20
CA GLY A 264 -2.19 41.54 -11.01
C GLY A 264 -2.84 40.28 -11.58
N ALA A 265 -3.96 39.85 -10.98
CA ALA A 265 -5.16 39.35 -11.67
C ALA A 265 -6.18 38.86 -10.62
N LEU A 266 -7.09 39.76 -10.24
CA LEU A 266 -8.36 39.40 -9.63
C LEU A 266 -9.26 38.80 -10.71
N LEU A 267 -9.44 37.47 -10.74
CA LEU A 267 -10.66 36.86 -11.28
C LEU A 267 -11.06 35.61 -10.48
N ARG A 268 -12.22 35.78 -9.84
CA ARG A 268 -13.18 34.81 -9.31
C ARG A 268 -12.93 33.33 -9.63
N SER A 269 -12.77 32.53 -8.58
CA SER A 269 -13.32 31.18 -8.52
C SER A 269 -13.79 30.89 -7.10
N GLY A 270 -15.10 30.76 -6.94
CA GLY A 270 -15.73 30.23 -5.74
C GLY A 270 -15.57 28.72 -5.70
N GLY A 271 -15.21 28.20 -4.52
CA GLY A 271 -15.10 26.76 -4.28
C GLY A 271 -14.37 26.49 -2.98
N ALA A 272 -15.12 26.48 -1.87
CA ALA A 272 -14.64 26.18 -0.54
C ALA A 272 -14.11 24.73 -0.42
N GLY A 273 -12.82 24.52 -0.71
CA GLY A 273 -12.11 23.26 -0.45
C GLY A 273 -11.57 23.23 0.98
N GLY A 274 -12.39 22.73 1.92
CA GLY A 274 -12.03 22.62 3.33
C GLY A 274 -11.00 21.52 3.57
N ASP A 275 -9.72 21.89 3.65
CA ASP A 275 -8.67 21.02 4.16
C ASP A 275 -8.87 20.81 5.69
N ASN A 276 -9.04 19.56 6.12
CA ASN A 276 -9.81 19.20 7.32
C ASN A 276 -9.03 18.29 8.29
N ALA A 277 -8.03 18.85 8.99
CA ALA A 277 -7.25 18.16 10.04
C ALA A 277 -8.12 17.39 11.05
N LYS A 278 -9.28 17.94 11.45
CA LYS A 278 -10.24 17.23 12.32
C LYS A 278 -10.76 15.93 11.71
N GLY A 279 -11.12 15.96 10.42
CA GLY A 279 -11.62 14.79 9.69
C GLY A 279 -10.53 13.74 9.49
N ARG A 280 -9.28 14.17 9.24
CA ARG A 280 -8.12 13.27 9.16
C ARG A 280 -7.84 12.59 10.49
N LEU A 281 -7.78 13.33 11.60
CA LEU A 281 -7.58 12.76 12.94
C LEU A 281 -8.68 11.75 13.31
N GLN A 282 -9.94 12.11 13.05
CA GLN A 282 -11.06 11.20 13.27
C GLN A 282 -10.95 9.93 12.43
N THR A 283 -10.53 10.06 11.16
CA THR A 283 -10.33 8.89 10.28
C THR A 283 -9.23 7.97 10.80
N VAL A 284 -8.09 8.54 11.22
CA VAL A 284 -6.96 7.77 11.76
C VAL A 284 -7.37 7.03 13.03
N LEU A 285 -8.06 7.69 13.96
CA LEU A 285 -8.47 7.08 15.23
C LEU A 285 -9.49 5.96 15.04
N ILE A 286 -10.55 6.21 14.25
CA ILE A 286 -11.58 5.19 13.98
C ILE A 286 -10.96 3.98 13.26
N ARG A 287 -10.04 4.20 12.31
CA ARG A 287 -9.36 3.11 11.60
C ARG A 287 -8.40 2.33 12.49
N GLY A 288 -7.76 3.00 13.46
CA GLY A 288 -6.98 2.34 14.53
C GLY A 288 -7.82 1.61 15.57
N GLY A 289 -9.16 1.49 15.38
CA GLY A 289 -10.05 0.84 16.34
C GLY A 289 -10.35 1.68 17.59
N HIS A 290 -10.05 2.97 17.56
CA HIS A 290 -10.23 3.89 18.69
C HIS A 290 -11.51 4.71 18.57
N GLN A 291 -11.95 5.28 19.71
CA GLN A 291 -13.10 6.18 19.74
C GLN A 291 -12.81 7.52 19.04
N ALA A 292 -13.87 8.19 18.58
CA ALA A 292 -13.76 9.49 17.94
C ALA A 292 -13.15 10.54 18.90
N PRO A 293 -12.32 11.47 18.38
CA PRO A 293 -11.66 12.48 19.20
C PRO A 293 -12.64 13.49 19.77
N VAL A 294 -12.50 13.82 21.06
CA VAL A 294 -13.33 14.80 21.78
C VAL A 294 -12.60 16.12 21.89
N TYR A 295 -13.28 17.24 21.62
CA TYR A 295 -12.69 18.58 21.65
C TYR A 295 -13.25 19.39 22.83
N LYS A 296 -12.35 19.96 23.64
CA LYS A 296 -12.68 20.93 24.69
C LYS A 296 -12.10 22.29 24.30
N THR A 297 -12.97 23.23 23.94
CA THR A 297 -12.55 24.59 23.55
C THR A 297 -12.90 25.60 24.63
N ARG A 298 -11.92 26.41 25.04
CA ARG A 298 -12.09 27.52 25.99
C ARG A 298 -11.83 28.85 25.28
N GLN A 299 -12.64 29.85 25.59
CA GLN A 299 -12.40 31.23 25.17
C GLN A 299 -11.47 31.91 26.18
N LEU A 300 -10.43 32.56 25.68
CA LEU A 300 -9.43 33.29 26.45
C LEU A 300 -9.84 34.76 26.59
N LYS A 301 -9.20 35.46 27.54
CA LYS A 301 -9.50 36.86 27.88
C LYS A 301 -9.30 37.86 26.72
N ASN A 302 -8.57 37.48 25.67
CA ASN A 302 -8.27 38.30 24.50
C ASN A 302 -9.16 37.97 23.29
N ASN A 303 -10.37 37.42 23.49
CA ASN A 303 -11.28 36.96 22.44
C ASN A 303 -10.70 35.88 21.51
N MET A 304 -9.61 35.21 21.91
CA MET A 304 -9.06 34.06 21.20
C MET A 304 -9.58 32.75 21.81
N PHE A 305 -9.63 31.70 21.03
CA PHE A 305 -10.08 30.37 21.43
C PHE A 305 -8.90 29.43 21.50
N ARG A 306 -8.84 28.58 22.52
CA ARG A 306 -7.88 27.50 22.62
C ARG A 306 -8.62 26.18 22.76
N SER A 307 -8.28 25.22 21.91
CA SER A 307 -8.90 23.89 21.94
C SER A 307 -7.90 22.84 22.42
N THR A 308 -8.42 21.84 23.11
CA THR A 308 -7.71 20.62 23.49
C THR A 308 -8.45 19.44 22.87
N VAL A 309 -7.75 18.62 22.09
CA VAL A 309 -8.30 17.37 21.56
C VAL A 309 -7.88 16.22 22.45
N ILE A 310 -8.81 15.29 22.71
CA ILE A 310 -8.66 14.19 23.65
C ILE A 310 -9.07 12.89 22.97
N PHE A 311 -8.20 11.88 23.02
CA PHE A 311 -8.46 10.52 22.55
C PHE A 311 -7.51 9.55 23.24
N ASN A 312 -7.92 8.31 23.50
CA ASN A 312 -7.09 7.28 24.16
C ASN A 312 -6.34 7.79 25.41
N GLU A 313 -7.01 8.58 26.26
CA GLU A 313 -6.44 9.25 27.44
C GLU A 313 -5.34 10.30 27.16
N LEU A 314 -4.92 10.46 25.90
CA LEU A 314 -3.99 11.50 25.44
C LEU A 314 -4.73 12.83 25.23
N GLN A 315 -4.02 13.93 25.48
CA GLN A 315 -4.54 15.28 25.32
C GLN A 315 -3.53 16.14 24.55
N PHE A 316 -3.98 16.80 23.48
CA PHE A 316 -3.14 17.70 22.68
C PHE A 316 -3.76 19.10 22.65
N VAL A 317 -2.97 20.09 23.05
CA VAL A 317 -3.44 21.47 23.21
C VAL A 317 -3.00 22.32 22.02
N GLY A 318 -3.98 22.82 21.27
CA GLY A 318 -3.75 23.76 20.16
C GLY A 318 -3.23 25.12 20.61
N GLN A 319 -2.65 25.85 19.68
CA GLN A 319 -2.36 27.27 19.83
C GLN A 319 -3.67 28.07 19.94
N PRO A 320 -3.64 29.21 20.64
CA PRO A 320 -4.75 30.16 20.62
C PRO A 320 -5.06 30.71 19.22
N CYS A 321 -6.33 30.66 18.77
CA CYS A 321 -6.76 31.11 17.44
C CYS A 321 -7.95 32.08 17.51
N SER A 322 -8.20 32.82 16.43
CA SER A 322 -9.30 33.81 16.35
C SER A 322 -10.71 33.21 16.34
N SER A 323 -10.86 31.90 16.08
CA SER A 323 -12.17 31.23 16.11
C SER A 323 -12.09 29.83 16.73
N LYS A 324 -13.20 29.38 17.32
CA LYS A 324 -13.35 28.01 17.85
C LYS A 324 -12.99 26.95 16.81
N LYS A 325 -13.44 27.12 15.56
CA LYS A 325 -13.19 26.17 14.46
C LYS A 325 -11.70 26.08 14.11
N LEU A 326 -10.99 27.20 14.09
CA LEU A 326 -9.54 27.23 13.85
C LEU A 326 -8.77 26.62 15.02
N ALA A 327 -9.15 26.92 16.26
CA ALA A 327 -8.52 26.35 17.45
C ALA A 327 -8.65 24.82 17.51
N GLU A 328 -9.80 24.28 17.13
CA GLU A 328 -10.01 22.82 17.04
C GLU A 328 -9.22 22.19 15.89
N LYS A 329 -9.09 22.89 14.75
CA LYS A 329 -8.25 22.42 13.64
C LYS A 329 -6.77 22.37 14.03
N ASP A 330 -6.29 23.38 14.76
CA ASP A 330 -4.90 23.44 15.23
C ASP A 330 -4.60 22.34 16.26
N ALA A 331 -5.48 22.15 17.25
CA ALA A 331 -5.36 21.03 18.20
C ALA A 331 -5.35 19.67 17.49
N ALA A 332 -6.19 19.49 16.47
CA ALA A 332 -6.19 18.27 15.65
C ALA A 332 -4.90 18.10 14.84
N ALA A 333 -4.32 19.19 14.32
CA ALA A 333 -3.06 19.15 13.59
C ALA A 333 -1.90 18.70 14.49
N LYS A 334 -1.80 19.23 15.71
CA LYS A 334 -0.78 18.81 16.70
C LYS A 334 -0.89 17.34 17.10
N ALA A 335 -2.12 16.86 17.30
CA ALA A 335 -2.36 15.44 17.55
C ALA A 335 -1.91 14.57 16.36
N LEU A 336 -2.16 15.02 15.12
CA LEU A 336 -1.71 14.34 13.92
C LEU A 336 -0.18 14.35 13.79
N GLU A 337 0.49 15.45 14.09
CA GLU A 337 1.96 15.55 14.07
C GLU A 337 2.59 14.52 15.02
N TRP A 338 2.05 14.41 16.24
CA TRP A 338 2.47 13.40 17.20
C TRP A 338 2.22 11.97 16.69
N LEU A 339 1.03 11.69 16.16
CA LEU A 339 0.68 10.38 15.57
C LEU A 339 1.57 10.02 14.35
N MET A 340 2.05 11.03 13.63
CA MET A 340 2.90 10.87 12.45
C MET A 340 4.39 10.68 12.78
N GLY A 341 4.78 10.91 14.03
CA GLY A 341 6.15 10.72 14.53
C GLY A 341 7.09 11.90 14.31
N GLU A 342 6.57 13.10 14.03
CA GLU A 342 7.38 14.31 13.85
C GLU A 342 7.69 14.93 15.22
N ARG A 343 8.88 14.66 15.77
CA ARG A 343 9.35 15.27 17.01
C ARG A 343 9.64 16.76 16.78
N GLN A 344 8.89 17.64 17.46
CA GLN A 344 9.45 18.90 17.96
C GLN A 344 9.54 18.78 19.48
N SER A 345 10.77 18.79 20.00
CA SER A 345 10.97 18.85 21.45
C SER A 345 10.52 20.21 21.95
N SER A 346 9.51 20.21 22.82
CA SER A 346 9.29 21.32 23.75
C SER A 346 9.35 20.76 25.17
N THR A 347 10.14 21.44 25.97
CA THR A 347 10.77 21.01 27.22
C THR A 347 9.79 20.98 28.40
N GLU A 348 8.65 20.30 28.27
CA GLU A 348 7.66 20.13 29.36
C GLU A 348 7.31 18.65 29.64
N ASP A 349 7.77 17.71 28.81
CA ASP A 349 7.40 16.27 28.93
C ASP A 349 8.27 15.44 29.89
N ILE A 350 9.31 16.04 30.51
CA ILE A 350 10.22 15.30 31.39
C ILE A 350 9.58 14.97 32.75
N ASP A 351 8.57 15.73 33.19
CA ASP A 351 7.94 15.49 34.50
C ASP A 351 6.84 14.42 34.48
N HIS A 352 6.23 14.10 33.33
CA HIS A 352 5.15 13.10 33.26
C HIS A 352 5.65 11.65 33.18
N MET A 353 6.89 11.42 32.75
CA MET A 353 7.53 10.10 32.69
C MET A 353 7.89 9.53 34.08
N SER A 354 7.99 10.37 35.10
CA SER A 354 8.34 9.95 36.47
C SER A 354 7.14 9.45 37.30
N MET A 355 5.91 9.76 36.88
CA MET A 355 4.69 9.37 37.61
C MET A 355 4.08 8.01 37.19
N LEU A 356 4.46 7.47 36.04
CA LEU A 356 3.92 6.19 35.54
C LEU A 356 4.64 4.94 36.08
N LEU A 357 5.74 5.09 36.82
CA LEU A 357 6.54 3.96 37.35
C LEU A 357 6.35 3.67 38.85
N LYS A 358 5.40 4.30 39.55
CA LYS A 358 5.13 3.99 40.98
C LYS A 358 3.65 3.91 41.34
N LYS A 359 3.07 2.72 41.22
CA LYS A 359 2.39 1.97 42.32
C LYS A 359 1.57 0.79 41.78
N SER A 360 2.18 -0.40 41.79
CA SER A 360 1.47 -1.67 42.01
C SER A 360 2.09 -2.34 43.23
N LYS A 361 1.45 -2.16 44.40
CA LYS A 361 1.58 -3.09 45.53
C LYS A 361 0.16 -3.44 45.97
N GLY A 362 -0.22 -4.67 45.65
CA GLY A 362 -1.57 -5.20 45.79
C GLY A 362 -2.05 -5.32 47.23
N LYS A 363 -3.37 -5.30 47.39
CA LYS A 363 -4.07 -5.69 48.62
C LYS A 363 -4.95 -6.89 48.30
N ARG A 364 -4.41 -8.09 48.54
CA ARG A 364 -5.14 -9.37 48.58
C ARG A 364 -5.92 -9.38 49.90
N ARG A 365 -7.26 -9.41 49.85
CA ARG A 365 -8.12 -9.50 51.05
C ARG A 365 -8.70 -10.92 51.13
N LYS A 366 -8.28 -11.67 52.16
CA LYS A 366 -8.81 -12.98 52.56
C LYS A 366 -10.28 -12.85 52.95
N ARG A 367 -11.11 -13.79 52.52
CA ARG A 367 -12.40 -14.12 53.16
C ARG A 367 -12.12 -15.20 54.20
N THR A 368 -12.51 -14.92 55.44
CA THR A 368 -12.89 -15.91 56.46
C THR A 368 -14.31 -16.34 56.24
#